data_AF-A0A7Y2D7V4-F1
#
_entry.id   AF-A0A7Y2D7V4-F1
#
_cell.length_a   1.000
_cell.length_b   1.000
_cell.length_c   1.000
_cell.angle_alpha   90.00
_cell.angle_beta   90.00
_cell.angle_gamma   90.00
#
_symmetry.space_group_name_H-M   'P 1'
#
loop_
_entity.id
_entity.type
_entity.pdbx_description
1 polymer ?
#
loop_
_entity_poly.entity_id
_entity_poly.type
_entity_poly.pdbx_seq_one_letter_code
_entity_poly.pdbx_strand_id
1 'polypeptide(L)' 'MTRSTIKPAGRLRSFLFAPAVRPDFLAKLPARGADAVCIDCEDATPATAKAEGRANAKAAIPDLAARGAAVYVRINPPAT' A
#
# COMPACT_ATOMS: atom_id res chain seq x y z
N MET A 1 -14.45 -16.92 2.18
CA MET A 1 -13.42 -16.03 1.62
C MET A 1 -14.12 -14.91 0.86
N THR A 2 -14.48 -13.82 1.54
CA THR A 2 -15.15 -12.67 0.92
C THR A 2 -14.11 -11.86 0.17
N ARG A 3 -14.20 -11.82 -1.17
CA ARG A 3 -13.42 -10.87 -1.97
C ARG A 3 -13.89 -9.48 -1.57
N SER A 4 -13.05 -8.73 -0.86
CA SER A 4 -13.27 -7.30 -0.63
C SER A 4 -13.40 -6.64 -2.01
N THR A 5 -14.56 -6.04 -2.27
CA THR A 5 -14.84 -5.35 -3.52
C THR A 5 -13.98 -4.09 -3.57
N ILE A 6 -12.90 -4.13 -4.35
CA ILE A 6 -12.10 -2.95 -4.63
C ILE A 6 -13.04 -1.94 -5.31
N LYS A 7 -13.23 -0.79 -4.68
CA LYS A 7 -14.01 0.32 -5.24
C LYS A 7 -13.35 0.71 -6.57
N PRO A 8 -14.06 0.75 -7.71
CA PRO A 8 -13.47 1.22 -8.96
C PRO A 8 -13.03 2.67 -8.74
N ALA A 9 -11.72 2.88 -8.79
CA ALA A 9 -11.16 4.21 -8.68
C ALA A 9 -11.64 5.00 -9.90
N GLY A 10 -12.43 6.05 -9.67
CA GLY A 10 -12.68 7.07 -10.69
C GLY A 10 -11.38 7.78 -11.06
N ARG A 11 -11.45 9.04 -11.49
CA ARG A 11 -10.23 9.81 -11.76
C ARG A 11 -9.42 10.01 -10.47
N LEU A 12 -8.26 9.35 -10.37
CA LEU A 12 -7.29 9.53 -9.29
C LEU A 12 -6.51 10.83 -9.52
N ARG A 13 -6.67 11.81 -8.62
CA ARG A 13 -5.97 13.12 -8.66
C ARG A 13 -4.73 13.12 -7.78
N SER A 14 -4.67 12.21 -6.80
CA SER A 14 -3.57 12.11 -5.84
C SER A 14 -3.27 10.66 -5.49
N PHE A 15 -1.98 10.31 -5.44
CA PHE A 15 -1.51 8.99 -5.06
C PHE A 15 -0.48 9.14 -3.92
N LEU A 16 -0.82 8.66 -2.72
CA LEU A 16 0.05 8.79 -1.57
C LEU A 16 0.89 7.54 -1.37
N PHE A 17 2.21 7.67 -1.52
CA PHE A 17 3.17 6.59 -1.33
C PHE A 17 3.65 6.51 0.12
N ALA A 18 3.82 5.29 0.63
CA ALA A 18 4.45 5.03 1.91
C ALA A 18 5.39 3.82 1.84
N PRO A 19 6.58 3.86 2.48
CA PRO A 19 7.50 2.74 2.51
C PRO A 19 6.86 1.51 3.17
N ALA A 20 7.01 0.33 2.55
CA ALA A 20 6.47 -0.91 3.11
C ALA A 20 7.08 -1.28 4.48
N VAL A 21 8.29 -0.80 4.77
CA VAL A 21 9.01 -0.99 6.05
C VAL A 21 8.59 -0.01 7.16
N ARG A 22 7.56 0.83 6.93
CA ARG A 22 7.06 1.81 7.91
C ARG A 22 5.60 1.54 8.27
N PRO A 23 5.31 0.48 9.05
CA PRO A 23 3.94 0.14 9.43
C PRO A 23 3.21 1.27 10.18
N ASP A 24 3.95 2.11 10.90
CA ASP A 24 3.43 3.32 11.56
C ASP A 24 2.94 4.39 10.56
N PHE A 25 3.51 4.42 9.35
CA PHE A 25 3.03 5.26 8.25
C PHE A 25 1.84 4.62 7.56
N LEU A 26 1.89 3.31 7.31
CA LEU A 26 0.80 2.56 6.67
C LEU A 26 -0.52 2.75 7.44
N ALA A 27 -0.49 2.60 8.77
CA ALA A 27 -1.68 2.77 9.62
C ALA A 27 -2.36 4.15 9.49
N LYS A 28 -1.60 5.18 9.11
CA LYS A 28 -2.07 6.57 8.99
C LYS A 28 -2.57 6.92 7.59
N LEU A 29 -2.31 6.08 6.58
CA LEU A 29 -2.62 6.37 5.18
C LEU A 29 -4.10 6.74 4.92
N PRO A 30 -5.11 6.03 5.47
CA PRO A 30 -6.50 6.32 5.13
C PRO A 30 -7.00 7.68 5.63
N ALA A 31 -6.32 8.27 6.61
CA ALA A 31 -6.70 9.55 7.18
C ALA A 31 -6.16 10.77 6.40
N ARG A 32 -5.41 10.56 5.30
CA ARG A 32 -4.71 11.64 4.59
C ARG A 32 -5.44 12.23 3.38
N GLY A 33 -6.63 11.70 3.06
CA GLY A 33 -7.50 12.28 2.03
C GLY A 33 -7.02 12.08 0.59
N ALA A 34 -6.03 11.21 0.35
CA ALA A 34 -5.61 10.86 -1.01
C ALA A 34 -6.65 9.95 -1.68
N ASP A 35 -6.89 10.17 -2.98
CA ASP A 35 -7.80 9.34 -3.77
C ASP A 35 -7.39 7.86 -3.79
N ALA A 36 -6.08 7.57 -3.71
CA ALA A 36 -5.57 6.22 -3.51
C ALA A 36 -4.22 6.23 -2.78
N VAL A 37 -3.84 5.07 -2.23
CA VAL A 37 -2.61 4.88 -1.46
C VAL A 37 -1.76 3.78 -2.08
N CYS A 38 -0.45 3.93 -2.04
CA CYS A 38 0.50 2.98 -2.60
C CYS A 38 1.51 2.55 -1.53
N ILE A 39 1.54 1.26 -1.23
CA ILE A 39 2.56 0.66 -0.37
C ILE A 39 3.78 0.35 -1.24
N ASP A 40 4.91 0.97 -0.92
CA ASP A 40 6.10 0.91 -1.76
C ASP A 40 7.09 -0.17 -1.30
N CYS A 41 7.14 -1.28 -2.03
CA CYS A 41 8.11 -2.36 -1.85
C CYS A 41 9.39 -2.15 -2.70
N GLU A 42 9.41 -1.15 -3.58
CA GLU A 42 10.56 -0.81 -4.44
C GLU A 42 11.48 0.19 -3.71
N ASP A 43 11.78 1.36 -4.28
CA ASP A 43 12.94 2.15 -3.87
C ASP A 43 12.87 2.70 -2.44
N ALA A 44 11.67 2.91 -1.88
CA ALA A 44 11.54 3.33 -0.49
C ALA A 44 11.74 2.18 0.53
N THR A 45 11.91 0.94 0.06
CA THR A 45 12.20 -0.22 0.90
C THR A 45 13.66 -0.68 0.67
N PRO A 46 14.53 -0.68 1.69
CA PRO A 46 15.90 -1.17 1.57
C PRO A 46 15.97 -2.60 1.04
N ALA A 47 17.00 -2.93 0.26
CA ALA A 47 17.19 -4.26 -0.32
C ALA A 47 17.18 -5.39 0.73
N THR A 48 17.79 -5.14 1.89
CA THR A 48 17.83 -6.08 3.02
C THR A 48 16.48 -6.28 3.72
N ALA A 49 15.51 -5.38 3.48
CA ALA A 49 14.21 -5.37 4.16
C ALA A 49 13.04 -5.67 3.21
N LYS A 50 13.30 -6.13 1.98
CA LYS A 50 12.23 -6.43 0.99
C LYS A 50 11.25 -7.50 1.48
N ALA A 51 11.76 -8.54 2.15
CA ALA A 51 10.94 -9.60 2.69
C ALA A 51 10.00 -9.08 3.80
N GLU A 52 10.54 -8.28 4.72
CA GLU A 52 9.77 -7.61 5.78
C GLU A 52 8.74 -6.64 5.18
N GLY A 53 9.15 -5.79 4.23
CA GLY A 53 8.26 -4.87 3.53
C GLY A 53 7.06 -5.58 2.90
N ARG A 54 7.28 -6.71 2.20
CA ARG A 54 6.19 -7.52 1.64
C ARG A 54 5.26 -8.09 2.72
N ALA A 55 5.80 -8.53 3.86
CA ALA A 55 5.01 -9.01 4.98
C ALA A 55 4.14 -7.88 5.59
N ASN A 56 4.72 -6.71 5.81
CA ASN A 56 4.03 -5.52 6.30
C ASN A 56 2.93 -5.06 5.33
N ALA A 57 3.21 -5.05 4.02
CA ALA A 57 2.23 -4.72 3.00
C ALA A 57 1.04 -5.69 3.06
N LYS A 58 1.30 -7.00 3.08
CA LYS A 58 0.27 -8.04 3.19
C LYS A 58 -0.58 -7.89 4.45
N ALA A 59 0.04 -7.53 5.57
CA ALA A 59 -0.66 -7.31 6.84
C ALA A 59 -1.53 -6.04 6.84
N ALA A 60 -1.08 -4.96 6.20
CA ALA A 60 -1.78 -3.67 6.20
C ALA A 60 -2.97 -3.61 5.22
N ILE A 61 -2.88 -4.26 4.05
CA ILE A 61 -3.89 -4.16 2.98
C ILE A 61 -5.34 -4.40 3.47
N PRO A 62 -5.64 -5.44 4.27
CA PRO A 62 -7.01 -5.69 4.73
C PRO A 62 -7.60 -4.54 5.55
N ASP A 63 -6.84 -3.96 6.49
CA ASP A 63 -7.30 -2.82 7.30
C ASP A 63 -7.51 -1.57 6.44
N LEU A 64 -6.55 -1.27 5.55
CA LEU A 64 -6.63 -0.13 4.64
C LEU A 64 -7.87 -0.21 3.73
N ALA A 65 -8.12 -1.40 3.17
CA ALA A 65 -9.29 -1.66 2.33
C ALA A 65 -10.60 -1.59 3.12
N ALA A 66 -10.64 -2.13 4.35
CA ALA A 66 -11.81 -2.05 5.22
C ALA A 66 -12.18 -0.60 5.58
N ARG A 67 -11.18 0.29 5.62
CA ARG A 67 -11.34 1.73 5.83
C ARG A 67 -11.65 2.52 4.56
N GLY A 68 -11.90 1.82 3.44
CA GLY A 68 -12.37 2.41 2.19
C GLY A 68 -11.27 2.98 1.29
N ALA A 69 -9.99 2.75 1.59
CA ALA A 69 -8.91 3.20 0.74
C ALA A 69 -8.81 2.34 -0.54
N ALA A 70 -8.54 2.99 -1.68
CA ALA A 70 -8.07 2.29 -2.88
C ALA A 70 -6.58 1.98 -2.70
N VAL A 71 -6.24 0.72 -2.46
CA VAL A 71 -4.88 0.29 -2.07
C VAL A 71 -4.15 -0.32 -3.27
N TYR A 72 -2.95 0.18 -3.52
CA TYR A 72 -2.04 -0.32 -4.53
C TYR A 72 -0.69 -0.69 -3.89
N VAL A 73 0.09 -1.50 -4.59
CA VAL A 73 1.45 -1.88 -4.18
C VAL A 73 2.39 -1.59 -5.34
N ARG A 74 3.45 -0.81 -5.10
CA ARG A 74 4.55 -0.69 -6.06
C ARG A 74 5.49 -1.86 -5.84
N ILE A 75 5.51 -2.78 -6.79
CA ILE A 75 6.38 -3.94 -6.78
C ILE A 75 7.77 -3.59 -7.30
N ASN A 76 8.73 -4.44 -6.99
CA ASN A 76 10.04 -4.42 -7.62
C ASN A 76 9.97 -4.74 -9.13
N PRO A 77 10.96 -4.30 -9.93
CA PRO A 77 11.04 -4.67 -11.34
C PRO A 77 11.21 -6.19 -11.53
N PRO A 78 10.80 -6.77 -12.67
CA PRO A 78 10.84 -8.22 -12.91
C PRO A 78 12.22 -8.89 -12.76
N ALA A 79 13.31 -8.12 -12.85
CA ALA A 79 14.68 -8.62 -12.81
C ALA A 79 15.28 -8.72 -11.39
N THR A 80 14.48 -8.54 -10.33
CA THR A 80 14.95 -8.47 -8.93
C THR A 80 14.10 -9.30 -7.97
#